data_AF-A0A645DCA4-F1
#
_entry.id   AF-A0A645DCA4-F1
#
_cell.length_a   1.000
_cell.length_b   1.000
_cell.length_c   1.000
_cell.angle_alpha   90.00
_cell.angle_beta   90.00
_cell.angle_gamma   90.00
#
_symmetry.space_group_name_H-M   'P 1'
#
loop_
_entity.id
_entity.type
_entity.pdbx_description
1 polymer ?
#
loop_
_entity_poly.entity_id
_entity_poly.type
_entity_poly.pdbx_seq_one_letter_code
_entity_poly.pdbx_strand_id
1 'polypeptide(L)'
;MNDYRDIFASSCPRSHIQLSPAALGCWRTAAADWHQKKLFAQEWRGMKPFLERAGEQALRVAAVLQWFNGPKPMIDLPMMEAAVELVNWHLQQALMGLGKSEELVRSTGMVDFADALYSYMQRKLSTNPGGFFNRVDLLRKGPKCLRKAANLDFAIDQLVGRNKVILHLEGGKRVALQMNFNLLALLAQPNQNDVRRLTSFLSSRDKDK
;
A
#
# COMPACT_ATOMS: atom_id res chain seq x y z
N MET A 1 -11.59 39.96 26.18
CA MET A 1 -11.84 38.95 25.13
C MET A 1 -11.47 39.64 23.83
N ASN A 2 -10.28 39.37 23.29
CA ASN A 2 -9.79 40.08 22.09
C ASN A 2 -10.61 39.64 20.87
N ASP A 3 -11.09 40.62 20.10
CA ASP A 3 -11.90 40.40 18.90
C ASP A 3 -11.01 39.81 17.79
N TYR A 4 -11.32 38.60 17.34
CA TYR A 4 -10.58 37.89 16.29
C TYR A 4 -10.68 38.59 14.94
N ARG A 5 -11.58 39.58 14.80
CA ARG A 5 -11.74 40.41 13.60
C ARG A 5 -10.55 41.34 13.37
N ASP A 6 -9.86 41.78 14.43
CA ASP A 6 -8.69 42.66 14.32
C ASP A 6 -7.47 41.97 13.69
N ILE A 7 -7.42 40.63 13.73
CA ILE A 7 -6.36 39.80 13.11
C ILE A 7 -6.39 39.91 11.58
N PHE A 8 -7.57 40.13 10.99
CA PHE A 8 -7.74 40.23 9.54
C PHE A 8 -7.75 41.68 9.03
N ALA A 9 -7.90 42.65 9.92
CA ALA A 9 -7.92 44.08 9.58
C ALA A 9 -6.51 44.65 9.33
N SER A 10 -5.47 44.00 9.85
CA SER A 10 -4.07 44.34 9.57
C SER A 10 -3.56 43.50 8.40
N SER A 11 -3.30 44.15 7.26
CA SER A 11 -2.48 43.56 6.18
C SER A 11 -1.03 43.48 6.67
N CYS A 12 -0.77 42.60 7.63
CA CYS A 12 0.56 42.34 8.14
C CYS A 12 1.38 41.63 7.05
N PRO A 13 2.67 41.96 6.87
CA PRO A 13 3.55 41.23 5.96
C PRO A 13 3.49 39.73 6.25
N ARG A 14 3.47 38.88 5.20
CA ARG A 14 3.55 37.42 5.38
C ARG A 14 4.78 37.09 6.23
N SER A 15 4.55 36.67 7.47
CA SER A 15 5.61 36.26 8.37
C SER A 15 6.12 34.87 7.96
N HIS A 16 7.39 34.77 7.62
CA HIS A 16 8.06 33.49 7.45
C HIS A 16 8.47 32.94 8.81
N ILE A 17 7.94 31.78 9.18
CA ILE A 17 8.35 31.06 10.38
C ILE A 17 9.41 30.02 10.02
N GLN A 18 10.47 29.93 10.82
CA GLN A 18 11.58 29.00 10.61
C GLN A 18 11.53 27.86 11.64
N LEU A 19 12.27 26.79 11.40
CA LEU A 19 12.47 25.72 12.38
C LEU A 19 13.75 26.01 13.17
N SER A 20 13.70 25.85 14.49
CA SER A 20 14.93 25.71 15.27
C SER A 20 15.72 24.47 14.79
N PRO A 21 17.05 24.41 14.99
CA PRO A 21 17.85 23.25 14.57
C PRO A 21 17.34 21.92 15.14
N ALA A 22 16.89 21.95 16.41
CA ALA A 22 16.31 20.79 17.07
C ALA A 22 14.96 20.38 16.46
N ALA A 23 14.06 21.35 16.21
CA ALA A 23 12.78 21.08 15.55
C ALA A 23 12.97 20.54 14.12
N LEU A 24 13.96 21.05 13.38
CA LEU A 24 14.32 20.55 12.06
C LEU A 24 14.81 19.10 12.12
N GLY A 25 15.60 18.75 13.13
CA GLY A 25 16.02 17.37 13.39
C GLY A 25 14.82 16.44 13.63
N CYS A 26 13.92 16.82 14.54
CA CYS A 26 12.69 16.08 14.84
C CYS A 26 11.85 15.86 13.57
N TRP A 27 11.60 16.92 12.80
CA TRP A 27 10.82 16.85 11.57
C TRP A 27 11.47 15.93 10.52
N ARG A 28 12.79 16.00 10.34
CA ARG A 28 13.51 15.13 9.39
C ARG A 28 13.39 13.65 9.76
N THR A 29 13.53 13.33 11.04
CA THR A 29 13.34 11.96 11.54
C THR A 29 11.92 11.47 11.25
N ALA A 30 10.91 12.25 11.61
CA ALA A 30 9.51 11.89 11.35
C ALA A 30 9.21 11.75 9.85
N ALA A 31 9.75 12.66 9.02
CA ALA A 31 9.60 12.61 7.56
C ALA A 31 10.23 11.35 6.95
N ALA A 32 11.40 10.93 7.44
CA ALA A 32 12.03 9.69 7.03
C ALA A 32 11.17 8.48 7.42
N ASP A 33 10.62 8.46 8.63
CA ASP A 33 9.74 7.38 9.10
C ASP A 33 8.47 7.26 8.25
N TRP A 34 7.80 8.38 7.94
CA TRP A 34 6.62 8.37 7.05
C TRP A 34 6.98 7.92 5.63
N HIS A 35 8.15 8.30 5.13
CA HIS A 35 8.64 7.84 3.84
C HIS A 35 8.87 6.32 3.84
N GLN A 36 9.50 5.79 4.89
CA GLN A 36 9.71 4.34 5.04
C GLN A 36 8.38 3.58 5.13
N LYS A 37 7.42 4.08 5.91
CA LYS A 37 6.05 3.51 5.98
C LYS A 37 5.39 3.47 4.60
N LYS A 38 5.52 4.55 3.82
CA LYS A 38 4.95 4.64 2.46
C LYS A 38 5.51 3.56 1.52
N LEU A 39 6.79 3.22 1.66
CA LEU A 39 7.45 2.25 0.79
C LEU A 39 7.15 0.80 1.19
N PHE A 40 7.17 0.50 2.50
CA PHE A 40 7.25 -0.88 2.97
C PHE A 40 6.03 -1.36 3.77
N ALA A 41 5.25 -0.47 4.39
CA ALA A 41 4.14 -0.88 5.24
C ALA A 41 2.89 -1.21 4.40
N GLN A 42 2.49 -2.48 4.41
CA GLN A 42 1.42 -2.99 3.52
C GLN A 42 0.07 -2.34 3.80
N GLU A 43 -0.23 -2.08 5.07
CA GLU A 43 -1.45 -1.40 5.54
C GLU A 43 -1.65 -0.01 4.92
N TRP A 44 -0.58 0.61 4.41
CA TRP A 44 -0.61 1.93 3.79
C TRP A 44 -0.73 1.91 2.26
N ARG A 45 -0.80 0.74 1.60
CA ARG A 45 -0.80 0.66 0.11
C ARG A 45 -1.92 1.47 -0.54
N GLY A 46 -3.13 1.45 0.03
CA GLY A 46 -4.27 2.22 -0.46
C GLY A 46 -4.32 3.67 0.02
N MET A 47 -3.40 4.07 0.89
CA MET A 47 -3.44 5.35 1.62
C MET A 47 -2.11 6.12 1.57
N LYS A 48 -1.23 5.78 0.62
CA LYS A 48 0.04 6.50 0.38
C LYS A 48 -0.13 8.03 0.31
N PRO A 49 -1.21 8.59 -0.29
CA PRO A 49 -1.40 10.05 -0.33
C PRO A 49 -1.47 10.72 1.06
N PHE A 50 -1.91 10.01 2.11
CA PHE A 50 -1.94 10.55 3.47
C PHE A 50 -0.52 10.70 4.03
N LEU A 51 0.34 9.69 3.82
CA LEU A 51 1.75 9.74 4.23
C LEU A 51 2.55 10.77 3.45
N GLU A 52 2.25 10.97 2.16
CA GLU A 52 2.92 11.98 1.33
C GLU A 52 2.73 13.41 1.85
N ARG A 53 1.60 13.68 2.50
CA ARG A 53 1.29 15.01 3.03
C ARG A 53 1.64 15.16 4.51
N ALA A 54 1.99 14.10 5.22
CA ALA A 54 2.22 14.11 6.66
C ALA A 54 3.28 15.16 7.08
N GLY A 55 4.40 15.23 6.34
CA GLY A 55 5.47 16.21 6.59
C GLY A 55 5.01 17.66 6.48
N GLU A 56 4.21 17.97 5.46
CA GLU A 56 3.64 19.30 5.28
C GLU A 56 2.62 19.63 6.36
N GLN A 57 1.76 18.67 6.73
CA GLN A 57 0.78 18.88 7.80
C GLN A 57 1.46 19.12 9.15
N ALA A 58 2.52 18.38 9.47
CA ALA A 58 3.27 18.58 10.70
C ALA A 58 3.85 20.00 10.80
N LEU A 59 4.40 20.55 9.71
CA LEU A 59 4.89 21.93 9.68
C LEU A 59 3.77 22.95 9.92
N ARG A 60 2.62 22.76 9.28
CA ARG A 60 1.46 23.66 9.43
C ARG A 60 0.91 23.63 10.85
N VAL A 61 0.75 22.44 11.42
CA VAL A 61 0.29 22.27 12.81
C VAL A 61 1.30 22.87 13.79
N ALA A 62 2.60 22.60 13.61
CA ALA A 62 3.64 23.15 14.47
C ALA A 62 3.67 24.69 14.46
N ALA A 63 3.46 25.31 13.30
CA ALA A 63 3.37 26.76 13.18
C ALA A 63 2.17 27.34 13.95
N VAL A 64 1.01 26.66 13.87
CA VAL A 64 -0.18 27.05 14.63
C VAL A 64 0.06 26.91 16.14
N LEU A 65 0.63 25.77 16.58
CA LEU A 65 0.96 25.55 17.99
C LEU A 65 1.94 26.62 18.51
N GLN A 66 2.97 26.94 17.73
CA GLN A 66 3.93 27.99 18.09
C GLN A 66 3.26 29.36 18.22
N TRP A 67 2.32 29.69 17.32
CA TRP A 67 1.58 30.93 17.40
C TRP A 67 0.78 31.05 18.71
N PHE A 68 0.10 29.99 19.13
CA PHE A 68 -0.70 29.99 20.36
C PHE A 68 0.14 29.86 21.64
N ASN A 69 1.36 29.31 21.56
CA ASN A 69 2.24 29.08 22.71
C ASN A 69 3.36 30.14 22.86
N GLY A 70 3.12 31.34 22.35
CA GLY A 70 4.10 32.43 22.31
C GLY A 70 4.53 32.72 20.88
N PRO A 71 3.84 33.68 20.20
CA PRO A 71 4.14 34.05 18.82
C PRO A 71 5.60 34.44 18.67
N LYS A 72 6.32 33.72 17.82
CA LYS A 72 7.71 34.03 17.47
C LYS A 72 8.06 33.48 16.09
N PRO A 73 9.08 34.02 15.41
CA PRO A 73 9.41 33.65 14.03
C PRO A 73 10.12 32.27 13.93
N MET A 74 10.14 31.48 14.99
CA MET A 74 10.83 30.19 15.06
C MET A 74 9.98 29.16 15.79
N ILE A 75 9.83 27.98 15.21
CA ILE A 75 9.19 26.81 15.83
C ILE A 75 10.21 26.09 16.69
N ASP A 76 9.91 25.97 17.98
CA ASP A 76 10.71 25.19 18.92
C ASP A 76 10.45 23.70 18.81
N LEU A 77 11.39 22.92 19.36
CA LEU A 77 11.29 21.47 19.43
C LEU A 77 9.95 20.97 20.02
N PRO A 78 9.46 21.47 21.18
CA PRO A 78 8.22 20.94 21.76
C PRO A 78 6.99 21.13 20.86
N MET A 79 6.94 22.23 20.09
CA MET A 79 5.85 22.49 19.16
C MET A 79 5.89 21.54 17.96
N MET A 80 7.09 21.21 17.48
CA MET A 80 7.26 20.23 16.41
C MET A 80 6.95 18.80 16.90
N GLU A 81 7.41 18.42 18.09
CA GLU A 81 7.12 17.11 18.67
C GLU A 81 5.61 16.88 18.84
N ALA A 82 4.91 17.86 19.43
CA ALA A 82 3.46 17.82 19.56
C ALA A 82 2.74 17.72 18.20
N ALA A 83 3.23 18.45 17.19
CA ALA A 83 2.68 18.38 15.84
C ALA A 83 2.90 17.02 15.17
N VAL A 84 4.08 16.42 15.32
CA VAL A 84 4.41 15.08 14.83
C VAL A 84 3.52 14.04 15.52
N GLU A 85 3.31 14.15 16.83
CA GLU A 85 2.42 13.27 17.58
C GLU A 85 0.98 13.35 17.08
N LEU A 86 0.44 14.56 16.92
CA LEU A 86 -0.92 14.78 16.38
C LEU A 86 -1.08 14.21 14.98
N VAL A 87 -0.11 14.43 14.09
CA VAL A 87 -0.15 13.88 12.73
C VAL A 87 -0.08 12.35 12.76
N ASN A 88 0.78 11.76 13.59
CA ASN A 88 0.84 10.31 13.75
C ASN A 88 -0.47 9.72 14.27
N TRP A 89 -1.08 10.36 15.25
CA TRP A 89 -2.39 9.96 15.75
C TRP A 89 -3.45 10.04 14.65
N HIS A 90 -3.50 11.13 13.87
CA HIS A 90 -4.44 11.28 12.76
C HIS A 90 -4.23 10.23 11.66
N LEU A 91 -2.98 9.89 11.35
CA LEU A 91 -2.65 8.80 10.44
C LEU A 91 -3.19 7.46 10.97
N GLN A 92 -2.98 7.17 12.25
CA GLN A 92 -3.53 5.97 12.87
C GLN A 92 -5.06 5.94 12.82
N GLN A 93 -5.74 7.07 13.08
CA GLN A 93 -7.20 7.15 12.97
C GLN A 93 -7.68 6.94 11.53
N ALA A 94 -6.96 7.48 10.53
CA ALA A 94 -7.26 7.23 9.13
C ALA A 94 -7.11 5.73 8.80
N LEU A 95 -6.09 5.06 9.32
CA LEU A 95 -5.91 3.62 9.17
C LEU A 95 -7.00 2.81 9.89
N MET A 96 -7.42 3.23 11.09
CA MET A 96 -8.51 2.54 11.81
C MET A 96 -9.88 2.74 11.15
N GLY A 97 -10.14 3.91 10.57
CA GLY A 97 -11.43 4.26 9.96
C GLY A 97 -11.55 3.84 8.50
N LEU A 98 -10.49 4.04 7.71
CA LEU A 98 -10.45 3.79 6.27
C LEU A 98 -9.66 2.53 5.90
N GLY A 99 -8.76 2.09 6.78
CA GLY A 99 -7.95 0.89 6.58
C GLY A 99 -8.64 -0.42 6.99
N LYS A 100 -9.94 -0.38 7.32
CA LYS A 100 -10.70 -1.60 7.65
C LYS A 100 -10.99 -2.46 6.41
N SER A 101 -10.20 -3.55 6.38
CA SER A 101 -10.50 -4.95 6.03
C SER A 101 -10.96 -5.28 4.61
N GLU A 102 -10.32 -6.30 4.02
CA GLU A 102 -10.81 -7.05 2.86
C GLU A 102 -12.31 -7.43 2.99
N GLU A 103 -12.82 -7.51 4.22
CA GLU A 103 -14.22 -7.77 4.55
C GLU A 103 -15.18 -6.61 4.24
N LEU A 104 -14.74 -5.35 4.36
CA LEU A 104 -15.54 -4.17 3.98
C LEU A 104 -15.62 -4.04 2.45
N VAL A 105 -14.54 -4.40 1.74
CA VAL A 105 -14.53 -4.49 0.26
C VAL A 105 -15.49 -5.58 -0.21
N ARG A 106 -15.52 -6.73 0.49
CA ARG A 106 -16.49 -7.82 0.22
C ARG A 106 -17.95 -7.42 0.52
N SER A 107 -18.22 -6.65 1.57
CA SER A 107 -19.59 -6.29 1.98
C SER A 107 -20.20 -5.11 1.21
N THR A 108 -19.38 -4.19 0.70
CA THR A 108 -19.86 -2.97 0.01
C THR A 108 -20.15 -3.20 -1.49
N GLY A 109 -19.97 -4.42 -2.00
CA GLY A 109 -20.15 -4.73 -3.43
C GLY A 109 -19.14 -4.03 -4.34
N MET A 110 -18.07 -3.44 -3.77
CA MET A 110 -16.94 -2.95 -4.55
C MET A 110 -16.23 -4.16 -5.15
N VAL A 111 -16.16 -4.20 -6.48
CA VAL A 111 -15.44 -5.24 -7.21
C VAL A 111 -14.00 -5.29 -6.69
N ASP A 112 -13.62 -6.39 -6.04
CA ASP A 112 -12.21 -6.65 -5.73
C ASP A 112 -11.44 -6.69 -7.06
N PHE A 113 -10.68 -5.63 -7.31
CA PHE A 113 -9.93 -5.44 -8.55
C PHE A 113 -8.92 -6.59 -8.75
N ALA A 114 -8.34 -7.13 -7.68
CA ALA A 114 -7.40 -8.24 -7.75
C ALA A 114 -8.12 -9.53 -8.18
N ASP A 115 -9.28 -9.82 -7.61
CA ASP A 115 -10.06 -11.00 -7.97
C ASP A 115 -10.66 -10.89 -9.38
N ALA A 116 -11.13 -9.70 -9.78
CA ALA A 116 -11.59 -9.44 -11.14
C ALA A 116 -10.47 -9.64 -12.17
N LEU A 117 -9.25 -9.20 -11.84
CA LEU A 117 -8.07 -9.38 -12.69
C LEU A 117 -7.70 -10.86 -12.78
N TYR A 118 -7.59 -11.54 -11.64
CA TYR A 118 -7.19 -12.94 -11.59
C TYR A 118 -8.20 -13.84 -12.31
N SER A 119 -9.50 -13.63 -12.08
CA SER A 119 -10.58 -14.35 -12.77
C SER A 119 -10.58 -14.10 -14.28
N TYR A 120 -10.25 -12.88 -14.71
CA TYR A 120 -10.08 -12.58 -16.13
C TYR A 120 -8.89 -13.33 -16.73
N MET A 121 -7.75 -13.34 -16.05
CA MET A 121 -6.55 -14.07 -16.49
C MET A 121 -6.81 -15.57 -16.57
N GLN A 122 -7.46 -16.15 -15.55
CA GLN A 122 -7.87 -17.56 -15.53
C GLN A 122 -8.75 -17.94 -16.72
N ARG A 123 -9.78 -17.15 -17.02
CA ARG A 123 -10.65 -17.39 -18.20
C ARG A 123 -9.90 -17.30 -19.53
N LYS A 124 -8.80 -16.54 -19.58
CA LYS A 124 -8.00 -16.37 -20.79
C LYS A 124 -6.90 -17.42 -20.96
N LEU A 125 -6.69 -18.30 -19.98
CA LEU A 125 -5.71 -19.39 -20.08
C LEU A 125 -6.00 -20.36 -21.24
N SER A 126 -7.27 -20.61 -21.56
CA SER A 126 -7.64 -21.46 -22.71
C SER A 126 -7.13 -20.90 -24.04
N THR A 127 -7.05 -19.57 -24.16
CA THR A 127 -6.55 -18.86 -25.35
C THR A 127 -5.08 -18.42 -25.23
N ASN A 128 -4.50 -18.51 -24.03
CA ASN A 128 -3.14 -18.07 -23.72
C ASN A 128 -2.54 -18.96 -22.62
N PRO A 129 -2.12 -20.19 -22.97
CA PRO A 129 -1.71 -21.20 -22.01
C PRO A 129 -0.43 -20.85 -21.24
N GLY A 130 0.39 -19.93 -21.77
CA GLY A 130 1.58 -19.43 -21.07
C GLY A 130 1.28 -18.54 -19.87
N GLY A 131 0.02 -18.08 -19.71
CA GLY A 131 -0.36 -17.23 -18.59
C GLY A 131 0.31 -15.86 -18.57
N PHE A 132 0.87 -15.42 -19.71
CA PHE A 132 1.54 -14.13 -19.87
C PHE A 132 0.57 -13.07 -20.40
N PHE A 133 0.47 -11.94 -19.72
CA PHE A 133 -0.44 -10.86 -20.05
C PHE A 133 0.31 -9.53 -20.10
N ASN A 134 0.29 -8.88 -21.27
CA ASN A 134 0.87 -7.56 -21.44
C ASN A 134 0.00 -6.50 -20.72
N ARG A 135 0.63 -5.57 -19.99
CA ARG A 135 -0.06 -4.50 -19.27
C ARG A 135 -0.92 -3.63 -20.19
N VAL A 136 -0.42 -3.30 -21.38
CA VAL A 136 -1.15 -2.49 -22.37
C VAL A 136 -2.43 -3.20 -22.83
N ASP A 137 -2.35 -4.50 -23.08
CA ASP A 137 -3.53 -5.27 -23.46
C ASP A 137 -4.52 -5.43 -22.31
N LEU A 138 -4.07 -5.52 -21.06
CA LEU A 138 -4.96 -5.52 -19.89
C LEU A 138 -5.69 -4.18 -19.74
N LEU A 139 -5.04 -3.05 -19.99
CA LEU A 139 -5.69 -1.73 -19.98
C LEU A 139 -6.72 -1.59 -21.11
N ARG A 140 -6.47 -2.20 -22.28
CA ARG A 140 -7.36 -2.09 -23.44
C ARG A 140 -8.52 -3.09 -23.40
N LYS A 141 -8.24 -4.35 -23.09
CA LYS A 141 -9.15 -5.50 -23.25
C LYS A 141 -9.59 -6.12 -21.93
N GLY A 142 -8.96 -5.76 -20.82
CA GLY A 142 -9.31 -6.28 -19.50
C GLY A 142 -10.71 -5.85 -19.03
N PRO A 143 -11.13 -6.34 -17.84
CA PRO A 143 -12.40 -5.94 -17.22
C PRO A 143 -12.54 -4.43 -17.15
N LYS A 144 -13.76 -3.91 -17.40
CA LYS A 144 -14.02 -2.46 -17.50
C LYS A 144 -13.50 -1.68 -16.29
N CYS A 145 -13.64 -2.25 -15.09
CA CYS A 145 -13.19 -1.68 -13.83
C CYS A 145 -11.66 -1.57 -13.70
N LEU A 146 -10.89 -2.34 -14.48
CA LEU A 146 -9.42 -2.41 -14.50
C LEU A 146 -8.79 -1.64 -15.66
N ARG A 147 -9.57 -1.06 -16.57
CA ARG A 147 -9.02 -0.28 -17.71
C ARG A 147 -8.43 1.06 -17.29
N LYS A 148 -8.66 1.49 -16.04
CA LYS A 148 -7.99 2.64 -15.43
C LYS A 148 -6.64 2.20 -14.86
N ALA A 149 -5.57 2.89 -15.23
CA ALA A 149 -4.20 2.55 -14.82
C ALA A 149 -4.05 2.36 -13.31
N ALA A 150 -4.58 3.29 -12.51
CA ALA A 150 -4.52 3.22 -11.05
C ALA A 150 -5.16 1.94 -10.48
N ASN A 151 -6.32 1.52 -11.02
CA ASN A 151 -7.01 0.32 -10.57
C ASN A 151 -6.26 -0.94 -10.96
N LEU A 152 -5.69 -0.96 -12.17
CA LEU A 152 -4.86 -2.08 -12.62
C LEU A 152 -3.59 -2.20 -11.78
N ASP A 153 -2.89 -1.09 -11.55
CA ASP A 153 -1.65 -1.10 -10.78
C ASP A 153 -1.90 -1.53 -9.32
N PHE A 154 -3.02 -1.10 -8.73
CA PHE A 154 -3.47 -1.56 -7.42
C PHE A 154 -3.78 -3.06 -7.39
N ALA A 155 -4.50 -3.58 -8.38
CA ALA A 155 -4.79 -5.01 -8.50
C ALA A 155 -3.52 -5.85 -8.65
N ILE A 156 -2.56 -5.38 -9.44
CA ILE A 156 -1.26 -6.02 -9.64
C ILE A 156 -0.51 -6.08 -8.31
N ASP A 157 -0.42 -4.97 -7.57
CA ASP A 157 0.28 -4.91 -6.29
C ASP A 157 -0.30 -5.93 -5.29
N GLN A 158 -1.62 -6.06 -5.25
CA GLN A 158 -2.29 -7.07 -4.43
C GLN A 158 -1.96 -8.49 -4.86
N LEU A 159 -2.06 -8.82 -6.16
CA LEU A 159 -1.79 -10.17 -6.65
C LEU A 159 -0.33 -10.58 -6.50
N VAL A 160 0.61 -9.64 -6.67
CA VAL A 160 2.04 -9.86 -6.39
C VAL A 160 2.25 -10.11 -4.90
N GLY A 161 1.63 -9.30 -4.03
CA GLY A 161 1.67 -9.49 -2.58
C GLY A 161 1.12 -10.85 -2.13
N ARG A 162 0.08 -11.36 -2.81
CA ARG A 162 -0.53 -12.68 -2.60
C ARG A 162 0.21 -13.82 -3.32
N ASN A 163 1.34 -13.55 -3.96
CA ASN A 163 2.13 -14.50 -4.77
C ASN A 163 1.34 -15.23 -5.88
N LYS A 164 0.26 -14.62 -6.39
CA LYS A 164 -0.60 -15.18 -7.45
C LYS A 164 -0.07 -14.89 -8.86
N VAL A 165 0.74 -13.85 -9.00
CA VAL A 165 1.33 -13.42 -10.28
C VAL A 165 2.78 -12.96 -10.09
N ILE A 166 3.58 -13.12 -11.13
CA ILE A 166 4.95 -12.61 -11.24
C ILE A 166 4.89 -11.37 -12.14
N LEU A 167 5.48 -10.27 -11.68
CA LEU A 167 5.53 -9.00 -12.40
C LEU A 167 6.85 -8.89 -13.19
N HIS A 168 6.74 -8.64 -14.49
CA HIS A 168 7.88 -8.40 -15.37
C HIS A 168 8.05 -6.90 -15.63
N LEU A 169 9.28 -6.42 -15.42
CA LEU A 169 9.66 -5.02 -15.55
C LEU A 169 10.67 -4.83 -16.68
N GLU A 170 10.53 -3.77 -17.47
CA GLU A 170 11.55 -3.32 -18.42
C GLU A 170 11.86 -1.84 -18.16
N GLY A 171 13.12 -1.50 -17.93
CA GLY A 171 13.54 -0.13 -17.61
C GLY A 171 12.81 0.49 -16.40
N GLY A 172 12.43 -0.34 -15.41
CA GLY A 172 11.67 0.07 -14.23
C GLY A 172 10.16 0.24 -14.46
N LYS A 173 9.65 0.03 -15.68
CA LYS A 173 8.22 0.10 -16.00
C LYS A 173 7.58 -1.28 -15.97
N ARG A 174 6.32 -1.35 -15.53
CA ARG A 174 5.51 -2.58 -15.51
C ARG A 174 5.10 -2.94 -16.94
N VAL A 175 5.60 -4.05 -17.48
CA VAL A 175 5.36 -4.42 -18.90
C VAL A 175 4.42 -5.60 -19.02
N ALA A 176 4.61 -6.64 -18.20
CA ALA A 176 3.79 -7.85 -18.30
C ALA A 176 3.59 -8.52 -16.94
N LEU A 177 2.57 -9.37 -16.89
CA LEU A 177 2.22 -10.19 -15.74
C LEU A 177 2.19 -11.64 -16.17
N GLN A 178 2.78 -12.51 -15.38
CA GLN A 178 2.67 -13.95 -15.57
C GLN A 178 1.89 -14.55 -14.40
N MET A 179 0.90 -15.39 -14.69
CA MET A 179 0.25 -16.16 -13.64
C MET A 179 1.25 -17.09 -12.96
N ASN A 180 1.29 -17.10 -11.63
CA ASN A 180 2.12 -18.03 -10.89
C ASN A 180 1.38 -19.36 -10.76
N PHE A 181 1.78 -20.35 -11.55
CA PHE A 181 1.17 -21.69 -11.56
C PHE A 181 1.68 -22.61 -10.43
N ASN A 182 2.58 -22.13 -9.57
CA ASN A 182 3.15 -22.97 -8.50
C ASN A 182 2.10 -23.50 -7.49
N LEU A 183 0.87 -22.97 -7.48
CA LEU A 183 -0.25 -23.57 -6.74
C LEU A 183 -0.84 -24.82 -7.40
N LEU A 184 -0.85 -24.91 -8.74
CA LEU A 184 -1.29 -26.13 -9.45
C LEU A 184 -0.23 -27.24 -9.36
N ALA A 185 1.06 -26.90 -9.38
CA ALA A 185 2.13 -27.89 -9.22
C ALA A 185 2.14 -28.52 -7.82
N LEU A 186 1.77 -27.78 -6.77
CA LEU A 186 1.66 -28.29 -5.40
C LEU A 186 0.41 -29.18 -5.19
N LEU A 187 -0.67 -28.93 -5.94
CA LEU A 187 -1.90 -29.74 -5.88
C LEU A 187 -1.92 -30.90 -6.89
N ALA A 188 -1.03 -30.90 -7.89
CA ALA A 188 -0.93 -31.93 -8.93
C ALA A 188 0.22 -32.92 -8.71
N GLN A 189 1.05 -32.75 -7.67
CA GLN A 189 2.01 -33.79 -7.30
C GLN A 189 1.26 -34.92 -6.57
N PRO A 190 1.25 -36.16 -7.11
CA PRO A 190 0.81 -37.30 -6.32
C PRO A 190 1.76 -37.39 -5.12
N ASN A 191 1.17 -37.39 -3.93
CA ASN A 191 1.87 -37.48 -2.66
C ASN A 191 2.91 -38.62 -2.75
N GLN A 192 4.22 -38.31 -2.76
CA GLN A 192 5.28 -39.34 -2.85
C GLN A 192 5.20 -40.37 -1.71
N ASN A 193 4.48 -40.03 -0.64
CA ASN A 193 4.19 -40.94 0.47
C ASN A 193 3.21 -42.07 0.09
N ASP A 194 2.30 -41.86 -0.86
CA ASP A 194 1.36 -42.91 -1.32
C ASP A 194 2.01 -43.86 -2.33
N VAL A 195 2.94 -43.36 -3.15
CA VAL A 195 3.73 -44.18 -4.08
C VAL A 195 4.68 -45.11 -3.33
N ARG A 196 5.30 -44.64 -2.23
CA ARG A 196 6.16 -45.48 -1.38
C ARG A 196 5.40 -46.58 -0.64
N ARG A 197 4.14 -46.33 -0.24
CA ARG A 197 3.30 -47.35 0.39
C ARG A 197 2.95 -48.46 -0.61
N LEU A 198 2.57 -48.12 -1.84
CA LEU A 198 2.21 -49.10 -2.86
C LEU A 198 3.41 -49.98 -3.30
N THR A 199 4.62 -49.41 -3.39
CA THR A 199 5.82 -50.21 -3.70
C THR A 199 6.26 -51.10 -2.53
N SER A 200 6.07 -50.67 -1.27
CA SER A 200 6.32 -51.54 -0.11
C SER A 200 5.32 -52.70 0.01
N PHE A 201 4.06 -52.52 -0.40
CA PHE A 201 3.06 -53.58 -0.37
C PHE A 201 3.26 -54.63 -1.47
N LEU A 202 3.79 -54.24 -2.63
CA LEU A 202 4.12 -55.18 -3.70
C LEU A 202 5.45 -55.91 -3.44
N SER A 203 6.42 -55.26 -2.80
CA SER A 203 7.70 -55.89 -2.44
C SER A 203 7.58 -56.92 -1.31
N SER A 204 6.54 -56.83 -0.46
CA SER A 204 6.32 -57.78 0.63
C SER A 204 5.55 -59.06 0.24
N ARG A 205 5.03 -59.16 -1.00
CA ARG A 205 4.27 -60.35 -1.46
C ARG A 205 5.11 -61.39 -2.20
N ASP A 206 6.36 -61.09 -2.54
CA ASP A 206 7.26 -62.00 -3.27
C ASP A 206 8.25 -62.77 -2.36
N LYS A 207 8.06 -62.72 -1.03
CA LYS A 207 8.93 -63.44 -0.07
C LYS A 207 8.34 -64.72 0.55
N ASP A 208 7.12 -65.10 0.16
CA ASP A 208 6.51 -66.37 0.58
C ASP A 208 6.22 -67.26 -0.65
N LYS A 209 7.28 -67.83 -1.23
CA LYS A 209 7.24 -69.05 -2.04
C LYS A 209 8.53 -69.85 -1.85
#